data_AF-A0A7H0HI95-F1
#
_entry.id   AF-A0A7H0HI95-F1
#
_cell.length_a   1.000
_cell.length_b   1.000
_cell.length_c   1.000
_cell.angle_alpha   90.00
_cell.angle_beta   90.00
_cell.angle_gamma   90.00
#
_symmetry.space_group_name_H-M   'P 1'
#
loop_
_entity.id
_entity.type
_entity.pdbx_description
1 polymer ?
#
loop_
_entity_poly.entity_id
_entity_poly.type
_entity_poly.pdbx_seq_one_letter_code
_entity_poly.pdbx_strand_id
1 'polypeptide(L)'
;MHIPSIRSMLAVALLAAAVPGVALAQMDKAERELERGAMPDTTPQQRYNTAIREAGGGMKVGLAECKAMQASERKGCEREVRERYQADMAAAGEMLRNPEARPVNETGGPIRSTETVIKP
;
A
#
# COMPACT_ATOMS: atom_id res chain seq x y z
N MET A 1 -30.43 54.35 -9.83
CA MET A 1 -30.15 54.74 -8.43
C MET A 1 -31.41 54.53 -7.61
N HIS A 2 -31.47 53.51 -6.76
CA HIS A 2 -32.35 53.43 -5.58
C HIS A 2 -31.82 52.34 -4.65
N ILE A 3 -31.49 52.73 -3.42
CA ILE A 3 -31.11 51.86 -2.30
C ILE A 3 -32.33 51.75 -1.39
N PRO A 4 -32.69 50.53 -0.95
CA PRO A 4 -33.18 50.32 0.41
C PRO A 4 -32.26 49.30 1.11
N SER A 5 -31.41 49.73 2.06
CA SER A 5 -31.69 49.87 3.49
C SER A 5 -32.13 48.57 4.19
N ILE A 6 -31.11 47.79 4.58
CA ILE A 6 -30.95 46.98 5.80
C ILE A 6 -32.21 46.69 6.62
N ARG A 7 -32.60 45.40 6.70
CA ARG A 7 -32.98 44.66 7.94
C ARG A 7 -33.64 43.32 7.60
N SER A 8 -32.89 42.23 7.77
CA SER A 8 -33.34 41.08 8.58
C SER A 8 -32.26 40.01 8.55
N MET A 9 -31.55 39.89 9.67
CA MET A 9 -30.78 38.72 10.01
C MET A 9 -31.75 37.54 10.19
N LEU A 10 -31.56 36.49 9.41
CA LEU A 10 -31.96 35.13 9.79
C LEU A 10 -30.80 34.22 9.42
N ALA A 11 -29.81 34.22 10.32
CA ALA A 11 -28.78 33.21 10.35
C ALA A 11 -29.45 31.88 10.72
N VAL A 12 -29.62 30.99 9.75
CA VAL A 12 -29.78 29.57 10.03
C VAL A 12 -28.38 29.06 10.40
N ALA A 13 -28.05 29.18 11.68
CA ALA A 13 -26.93 28.46 12.26
C ALA A 13 -27.27 26.97 12.20
N LEU A 14 -26.81 26.30 11.15
CA LEU A 14 -26.65 24.85 11.17
C LEU A 14 -25.61 24.57 12.25
N LEU A 15 -26.09 24.15 13.43
CA LEU A 15 -25.27 23.53 14.45
C LEU A 15 -24.61 22.29 13.82
N ALA A 16 -23.38 22.46 13.33
CA ALA A 16 -22.43 21.36 13.27
C ALA A 16 -22.05 21.02 14.72
N ALA A 17 -22.97 20.36 15.42
CA ALA A 17 -22.64 19.67 16.65
C ALA A 17 -21.59 18.62 16.25
N ALA A 18 -20.34 18.89 16.62
CA ALA A 18 -19.26 17.93 16.59
C ALA A 18 -19.68 16.77 17.51
N VAL A 19 -20.32 15.76 16.94
CA VAL A 19 -20.64 14.51 17.64
C VAL A 19 -19.31 13.74 17.75
N PRO A 20 -18.79 13.46 18.95
CA PRO A 20 -17.55 12.67 19.10
C PRO A 20 -17.65 11.27 18.47
N GLY A 21 -18.86 10.79 18.19
CA GLY A 21 -19.14 9.48 17.61
C GLY A 21 -18.89 9.33 16.10
N VAL A 22 -18.84 10.41 15.30
CA VAL A 22 -18.55 10.26 13.86
C VAL A 22 -17.08 9.89 13.63
N ALA A 23 -16.18 10.46 14.42
CA ALA A 23 -14.75 10.13 14.38
C ALA A 23 -14.49 8.66 14.79
N LEU A 24 -15.16 8.18 15.85
CA LEU A 24 -15.07 6.77 16.27
C LEU A 24 -15.63 5.81 15.22
N ALA A 25 -16.80 6.13 14.64
CA ALA A 25 -17.39 5.29 13.60
C ALA A 25 -16.58 5.27 12.28
N GLN A 26 -15.82 6.33 11.98
CA GLN A 26 -14.89 6.36 10.84
C GLN A 26 -13.62 5.55 11.12
N MET A 27 -13.10 5.58 12.35
CA MET A 27 -11.99 4.73 12.79
C MET A 27 -12.38 3.25 12.70
N ASP A 28 -13.54 2.87 13.24
CA ASP A 28 -14.07 1.50 13.15
C ASP A 28 -14.22 1.02 11.70
N LYS A 29 -14.66 1.89 10.79
CA LYS A 29 -14.79 1.54 9.36
C LYS A 29 -13.43 1.36 8.70
N ALA A 30 -12.48 2.26 8.95
CA ALA A 30 -11.13 2.16 8.44
C ALA A 30 -10.42 0.90 8.98
N GLU A 31 -10.56 0.61 10.27
CA GLU A 31 -10.02 -0.60 10.90
C GLU A 31 -10.64 -1.87 10.31
N ARG A 32 -11.97 -1.92 10.11
CA ARG A 32 -12.62 -3.06 9.45
C ARG A 32 -12.27 -3.20 7.98
N GLU A 33 -11.96 -2.11 7.29
CA GLU A 33 -11.47 -2.13 5.91
C GLU A 33 -10.03 -2.65 5.83
N LEU A 34 -9.18 -2.26 6.78
CA LEU A 34 -7.82 -2.80 6.94
C LEU A 34 -7.86 -4.29 7.32
N GLU A 35 -8.73 -4.68 8.25
CA GLU A 35 -8.91 -6.07 8.69
C GLU A 35 -9.41 -6.97 7.55
N ARG A 36 -10.27 -6.44 6.68
CA ARG A 36 -10.71 -7.14 5.47
C ARG A 36 -9.62 -7.21 4.40
N GLY A 37 -8.77 -6.19 4.31
CA GLY A 37 -7.75 -6.05 3.27
C GLY A 37 -6.50 -6.89 3.48
N ALA A 38 -6.20 -7.28 4.73
CA ALA A 38 -4.95 -7.93 5.11
C ALA A 38 -5.19 -9.32 5.75
N MET A 39 -5.96 -10.17 5.08
CA MET A 39 -6.03 -11.59 5.48
C MET A 39 -4.64 -12.23 5.28
N PRO A 40 -3.97 -12.71 6.33
CA PRO A 40 -2.66 -13.32 6.20
C PRO A 40 -2.77 -14.67 5.48
N ASP A 41 -1.74 -15.03 4.73
CA ASP A 41 -1.63 -16.37 4.17
C ASP A 41 -1.45 -17.39 5.30
N THR A 42 -2.45 -18.26 5.50
CA THR A 42 -2.49 -19.21 6.63
C THR A 42 -1.95 -20.60 6.28
N THR A 43 -1.77 -20.90 5.00
CA THR A 43 -1.28 -22.20 4.53
C THR A 43 0.03 -22.06 3.73
N PRO A 44 0.90 -23.09 3.72
CA PRO A 44 2.09 -23.12 2.87
C PRO A 44 1.77 -22.85 1.39
N GLN A 45 0.68 -23.41 0.87
CA GLN A 45 0.26 -23.22 -0.52
C GLN A 45 -0.16 -21.78 -0.82
N GLN A 46 -0.87 -21.11 0.10
CA GLN A 46 -1.23 -19.69 -0.04
C GLN A 46 0.03 -18.83 -0.07
N ARG A 47 0.97 -19.04 0.86
CA ARG A 47 2.25 -18.32 0.90
C ARG A 47 3.05 -18.50 -0.38
N TYR A 48 3.15 -19.74 -0.87
CA TYR A 48 3.77 -20.03 -2.16
C TYR A 48 3.10 -19.26 -3.31
N ASN A 49 1.77 -19.32 -3.40
CA ASN A 49 1.01 -18.67 -4.47
C ASN A 49 1.16 -17.13 -4.44
N THR A 50 1.19 -16.55 -3.25
CA THR A 50 1.46 -15.12 -3.06
C THR A 50 2.89 -14.79 -3.48
N ALA A 51 3.88 -15.55 -3.02
CA ALA A 51 5.30 -15.30 -3.32
C ALA A 51 5.60 -15.38 -4.83
N ILE A 52 5.05 -16.36 -5.57
CA ILE A 52 5.26 -16.43 -7.03
C ILE A 52 4.59 -15.26 -7.76
N ARG A 53 3.44 -14.78 -7.28
CA ARG A 53 2.72 -13.65 -7.86
C ARG A 53 3.51 -12.35 -7.65
N GLU A 54 4.04 -12.17 -6.45
CA GLU A 54 4.88 -11.03 -6.09
C GLU A 54 6.20 -11.03 -6.88
N ALA A 55 6.88 -12.18 -6.96
CA ALA A 55 8.10 -12.33 -7.76
C ALA A 55 7.86 -11.99 -9.24
N GLY A 56 6.77 -12.49 -9.83
CA GLY A 56 6.40 -12.17 -11.21
C GLY A 56 6.07 -10.69 -11.41
N GLY A 57 5.35 -10.08 -10.46
CA GLY A 57 5.06 -8.64 -10.45
C GLY A 57 6.34 -7.80 -10.36
N GLY A 58 7.23 -8.14 -9.44
CA GLY A 58 8.53 -7.48 -9.25
C GLY A 58 9.42 -7.59 -10.48
N MET A 59 9.48 -8.76 -11.11
CA MET A 59 10.21 -8.95 -12.37
C MET A 59 9.65 -8.06 -13.49
N LYS A 60 8.32 -7.99 -13.63
CA LYS A 60 7.67 -7.14 -14.64
C LYS A 60 8.00 -5.66 -14.42
N VAL A 61 7.92 -5.18 -13.18
CA VAL A 61 8.26 -3.79 -12.83
C VAL A 61 9.74 -3.53 -13.07
N GLY A 62 10.63 -4.39 -12.56
CA GLY A 62 12.07 -4.25 -12.72
C GLY A 62 12.51 -4.22 -14.19
N LEU A 63 11.93 -5.06 -15.06
CA LEU A 63 12.23 -5.01 -16.50
C LEU A 63 11.74 -3.71 -17.15
N ALA A 64 10.61 -3.16 -16.69
CA ALA A 64 10.14 -1.86 -17.18
C ALA A 64 11.08 -0.73 -16.74
N GLU A 65 11.58 -0.77 -15.51
CA GLU A 65 12.58 0.17 -14.99
C GLU A 65 13.91 0.06 -15.76
N CYS A 66 14.42 -1.15 -15.99
CA CYS A 66 15.62 -1.36 -16.81
C CYS A 66 15.46 -0.79 -18.23
N LYS A 67 14.27 -0.88 -18.82
CA LYS A 67 13.99 -0.32 -20.14
C LYS A 67 14.12 1.21 -20.17
N ALA A 68 13.82 1.88 -19.07
CA ALA A 68 13.97 3.33 -18.92
C ALA A 68 15.43 3.78 -18.73
N MET A 69 16.35 2.85 -18.42
CA MET A 69 17.78 3.15 -18.26
C MET A 69 18.52 3.34 -19.58
N GLN A 70 19.72 3.92 -19.48
CA GLN A 70 20.67 4.05 -20.58
C GLN A 70 21.01 2.68 -21.17
N ALA A 71 21.21 2.63 -22.49
CA ALA A 71 21.41 1.37 -23.21
C ALA A 71 22.65 0.59 -22.73
N SER A 72 23.69 1.28 -22.26
CA SER A 72 24.92 0.69 -21.70
C SER A 72 24.67 -0.05 -20.38
N GLU A 73 23.72 0.40 -19.56
CA GLU A 73 23.43 -0.14 -18.22
C GLU A 73 22.30 -1.18 -18.25
N ARG A 74 21.42 -1.08 -19.25
CA ARG A 74 20.20 -1.90 -19.37
C ARG A 74 20.45 -3.40 -19.28
N LYS A 75 21.47 -3.93 -19.98
CA LYS A 75 21.77 -5.37 -19.96
C LYS A 75 22.18 -5.87 -18.57
N GLY A 76 22.92 -5.04 -17.82
CA GLY A 76 23.30 -5.35 -16.44
C GLY A 76 22.06 -5.41 -15.54
N CYS A 77 21.23 -4.36 -15.60
CA CYS A 77 19.98 -4.28 -14.87
C CYS A 77 19.05 -5.47 -15.16
N GLU A 78 18.81 -5.79 -16.43
CA GLU A 78 17.92 -6.91 -16.78
C GLU A 78 18.45 -8.26 -16.29
N ARG A 79 19.78 -8.45 -16.26
CA ARG A 79 20.39 -9.65 -15.71
C ARG A 79 20.13 -9.73 -14.21
N GLU A 80 20.38 -8.66 -13.48
CA GLU A 80 20.14 -8.59 -12.03
C GLU A 80 18.67 -8.85 -11.67
N VAL A 81 17.73 -8.28 -12.43
CA VAL A 81 16.28 -8.54 -12.27
C VAL A 81 15.94 -10.02 -12.50
N ARG A 82 16.54 -10.66 -13.52
CA ARG A 82 16.32 -12.09 -13.79
C ARG A 82 16.95 -12.98 -12.73
N GLU A 83 18.13 -12.64 -12.24
CA GLU A 83 18.80 -13.34 -11.14
C GLU A 83 17.98 -13.24 -9.85
N ARG A 84 17.45 -12.04 -9.54
CA ARG A 84 16.55 -11.82 -8.42
C ARG A 84 15.29 -12.68 -8.53
N TYR A 85 14.62 -12.65 -9.68
CA TYR A 85 13.43 -13.46 -9.91
C TYR A 85 13.70 -14.96 -9.68
N GLN A 86 14.84 -15.49 -10.15
CA GLN A 86 15.20 -16.89 -9.91
C GLN A 86 15.39 -17.20 -8.42
N ALA A 87 16.05 -16.31 -7.68
CA ALA A 87 16.20 -16.44 -6.23
C ALA A 87 14.84 -16.40 -5.51
N ASP A 88 13.94 -15.52 -5.93
CA ASP A 88 12.58 -15.40 -5.36
C ASP A 88 11.75 -16.66 -5.64
N MET A 89 11.86 -17.25 -6.83
CA MET A 89 11.19 -18.52 -7.17
C MET A 89 11.73 -19.70 -6.36
N ALA A 90 13.04 -19.74 -6.11
CA ALA A 90 13.65 -20.75 -5.25
C ALA A 90 13.17 -20.61 -3.80
N ALA A 91 13.13 -19.37 -3.28
CA ALA A 91 12.62 -19.08 -1.96
C ALA A 91 11.12 -19.43 -1.82
N ALA A 92 10.31 -19.10 -2.84
CA ALA A 92 8.90 -19.48 -2.89
C ALA A 92 8.76 -21.01 -2.79
N GLY A 93 9.52 -21.77 -3.59
CA GLY A 93 9.51 -23.24 -3.55
C GLY A 93 9.82 -23.81 -2.16
N GLU A 94 10.73 -23.17 -1.41
CA GLU A 94 11.06 -23.59 -0.05
C GLU A 94 9.89 -23.39 0.93
N MET A 95 9.02 -22.40 0.72
CA MET A 95 7.83 -22.15 1.55
C MET A 95 6.82 -23.29 1.57
N LEU A 96 6.86 -24.19 0.57
CA LEU A 96 6.02 -25.40 0.55
C LEU A 96 6.49 -26.45 1.58
N ARG A 97 7.79 -26.47 1.90
CA ARG A 97 8.42 -27.49 2.75
C ARG A 97 8.76 -26.96 4.14
N ASN A 98 9.16 -25.70 4.22
CA ASN A 98 9.60 -25.06 5.44
C ASN A 98 8.61 -23.95 5.85
N PRO A 99 7.87 -24.10 6.97
CA PRO A 99 6.93 -23.10 7.44
C PRO A 99 7.56 -21.76 7.85
N GLU A 100 8.86 -21.76 8.16
CA GLU A 100 9.65 -20.59 8.56
C GLU A 100 10.35 -19.91 7.38
N ALA A 101 10.27 -20.47 6.17
CA ALA A 101 10.84 -19.83 5.00
C ALA A 101 10.19 -18.46 4.76
N ARG A 102 11.03 -17.44 4.59
CA ARG A 102 10.63 -16.05 4.37
C ARG A 102 11.18 -15.57 3.02
N PRO A 103 10.54 -14.59 2.35
CA PRO A 103 11.11 -13.97 1.17
C PRO A 103 12.50 -13.42 1.51
N VAL A 104 13.47 -13.63 0.62
CA VAL A 104 14.89 -13.27 0.86
C VAL A 104 15.16 -11.76 0.80
N ASN A 105 14.13 -10.93 0.69
CA ASN A 105 14.28 -9.50 0.46
C ASN A 105 13.24 -8.68 1.26
N GLU A 106 13.54 -8.40 2.52
CA GLU A 106 12.82 -7.40 3.34
C GLU A 106 13.39 -5.99 3.15
N THR A 107 14.01 -5.70 1.99
CA THR A 107 14.55 -4.36 1.70
C THR A 107 13.43 -3.39 1.28
N GLY A 108 12.40 -3.27 2.13
CA GLY A 108 11.60 -2.05 2.19
C GLY A 108 12.38 -1.07 3.07
N GLY A 109 12.87 0.02 2.49
CA GLY A 109 13.35 1.14 3.33
C GLY A 109 12.27 1.51 4.36
N PRO A 110 12.64 2.15 5.49
CA PRO A 110 11.68 2.48 6.53
C PRO A 110 10.46 3.17 5.90
N ILE A 111 9.26 2.61 6.12
CA ILE A 111 8.01 3.22 5.67
C ILE A 111 8.03 4.63 6.26
N ARG A 112 8.15 5.65 5.39
CA ARG A 112 8.10 7.03 5.85
C ARG A 112 6.74 7.21 6.51
N SER A 113 6.73 7.36 7.83
CA SER A 113 5.52 7.60 8.60
C SER A 113 4.78 8.76 7.94
N THR A 114 3.61 8.50 7.37
CA THR A 114 2.66 9.56 7.02
C THR A 114 1.95 9.94 8.32
N GLU A 115 2.66 10.66 9.18
CA GLU A 115 2.07 11.28 10.36
C GLU A 115 0.93 12.20 9.86
N THR A 116 -0.31 11.76 10.07
CA THR A 116 -1.48 12.57 9.80
C THR A 116 -1.60 13.53 10.96
N VAL A 117 -0.99 14.70 10.82
CA VAL A 117 -1.16 15.80 11.79
C VAL A 117 -2.63 16.21 11.75
N ILE A 118 -3.41 15.71 12.70
CA ILE A 118 -4.75 16.23 12.97
C ILE A 118 -4.53 17.56 13.69
N LYS A 119 -4.64 18.65 12.92
CA LYS A 119 -4.61 20.00 13.47
C LYS A 119 -5.86 20.21 14.35
N PRO A 120 -5.71 20.74 15.59
CA PRO A 120 -6.82 20.96 16.51
C PRO A 120 -7.84 21.98 15.99
#